data_AF-A0A815HME2-F1
#
_entry.id   AF-A0A815HME2-F1
#
_cell.length_a   1.000
_cell.length_b   1.000
_cell.length_c   1.000
_cell.angle_alpha   90.00
_cell.angle_beta   90.00
_cell.angle_gamma   90.00
#
_symmetry.space_group_name_H-M   'P 1'
#
loop_
_entity.id
_entity.type
_entity.pdbx_description
1 polymer ?
#
loop_
_entity_poly.entity_id
_entity_poly.type
_entity_poly.pdbx_seq_one_letter_code
_entity_poly.pdbx_strand_id
1 'polypeptide(L)'
;AYVHEQEKLSTEEYVYAQTYLNNVKAHLRKSVLNELKSEQTNISLSEQTLLNQLLPKPNSDEFVFFQNGTQDVNGLLLDSARNRSEIIDLKSTEQYLMQFKHIDKLLEQHQIQLI
;
A
#
# COMPACT_ATOMS: atom_id res chain seq x y z
N ALA A 1 3.16 -0.47 -18.94
CA ALA A 1 3.09 -1.12 -17.61
C ALA A 1 1.74 -0.83 -16.94
N TYR A 2 0.62 -1.22 -17.58
CA TYR A 2 -0.74 -0.86 -17.15
C TYR A 2 -1.67 -2.06 -16.89
N VAL A 3 -1.16 -3.30 -17.02
CA VAL A 3 -2.00 -4.50 -17.07
C VAL A 3 -2.27 -5.11 -15.68
N HIS A 4 -1.44 -4.80 -14.67
CA HIS A 4 -1.52 -5.45 -13.35
C HIS A 4 -2.44 -4.76 -12.32
N GLU A 5 -2.94 -3.55 -12.56
CA GLU A 5 -3.82 -2.88 -11.59
C GLU A 5 -5.27 -3.37 -11.64
N GLN A 6 -5.72 -3.92 -12.79
CA GLN A 6 -7.07 -4.47 -12.93
C GLN A 6 -7.26 -5.82 -12.23
N GLU A 7 -6.19 -6.53 -11.88
CA GLU A 7 -6.29 -7.82 -11.18
C GLU A 7 -6.60 -7.67 -9.68
N LYS A 8 -6.35 -6.50 -9.09
CA LYS A 8 -6.49 -6.27 -7.63
C LYS A 8 -7.77 -5.56 -7.22
N LEU A 9 -8.49 -4.98 -8.17
CA LEU A 9 -9.70 -4.20 -7.93
C LEU A 9 -10.86 -4.87 -8.65
N SER A 10 -12.00 -4.98 -7.99
CA SER A 10 -13.26 -5.31 -8.67
C SER A 10 -13.60 -4.23 -9.70
N THR A 11 -14.51 -4.57 -10.63
CA THR A 11 -14.91 -3.63 -11.69
C THR A 11 -15.57 -2.38 -11.08
N GLU A 12 -16.37 -2.58 -10.04
CA GLU A 12 -17.06 -1.54 -9.29
C GLU A 12 -16.06 -0.61 -8.57
N GLU A 13 -15.07 -1.19 -7.89
CA GLU A 13 -14.01 -0.43 -7.21
C GLU A 13 -13.18 0.39 -8.19
N TYR A 14 -12.87 -0.18 -9.37
CA TYR A 14 -12.14 0.54 -10.41
C TYR A 14 -12.92 1.76 -10.92
N VAL A 15 -14.22 1.59 -11.22
CA VAL A 15 -15.09 2.71 -11.64
C VAL A 15 -15.18 3.77 -10.55
N TYR A 16 -15.32 3.35 -9.29
CA TYR A 16 -15.36 4.26 -8.15
C TYR A 16 -14.04 5.04 -8.02
N ALA A 17 -12.89 4.36 -8.05
CA ALA A 17 -11.57 4.97 -7.92
C ALA A 17 -11.31 6.00 -9.02
N GLN A 18 -11.65 5.69 -10.28
CA GLN A 18 -11.55 6.65 -11.37
C GLN A 18 -12.45 7.87 -11.18
N THR A 19 -13.71 7.65 -10.77
CA THR A 19 -14.67 8.73 -10.53
C THR A 19 -14.20 9.64 -9.40
N TYR A 20 -13.75 9.06 -8.29
CA TYR A 20 -13.19 9.78 -7.16
C TYR A 20 -11.98 10.63 -7.58
N LEU A 21 -11.03 10.04 -8.31
CA LEU A 21 -9.84 10.74 -8.79
C LEU A 21 -10.20 11.95 -9.67
N ASN A 22 -11.18 11.78 -10.57
CA ASN A 22 -11.63 12.86 -11.44
C ASN A 22 -12.35 13.97 -10.65
N ASN A 23 -13.16 13.61 -9.66
CA ASN A 23 -13.84 14.57 -8.79
C ASN A 23 -12.84 15.39 -7.96
N VAL A 24 -11.85 14.74 -7.35
CA VAL A 24 -10.80 15.41 -6.57
C VAL A 24 -9.99 16.35 -7.47
N LYS A 25 -9.58 15.90 -8.67
CA LYS A 25 -8.90 16.76 -9.66
C LYS A 25 -9.74 17.97 -10.06
N ALA A 26 -11.02 17.78 -10.35
CA ALA A 26 -11.92 18.86 -10.73
C ALA A 26 -12.10 19.88 -9.59
N HIS A 27 -12.25 19.41 -8.35
CA HIS A 27 -12.37 20.25 -7.17
C HIS A 27 -11.10 21.06 -6.91
N LEU A 28 -9.93 20.42 -6.98
CA LEU A 28 -8.62 21.07 -6.82
C LEU A 28 -8.36 22.12 -7.92
N ARG A 29 -8.70 21.82 -9.18
CA ARG A 29 -8.67 22.77 -10.31
C ARG A 29 -9.52 24.00 -10.05
N LYS A 30 -10.78 23.80 -9.68
CA LYS A 30 -11.73 24.88 -9.43
C LYS A 30 -11.35 25.75 -8.23
N SER A 31 -10.83 25.15 -7.17
CA SER A 31 -10.63 25.86 -5.90
C SER A 31 -9.33 26.66 -5.85
N VAL A 32 -8.22 26.10 -6.35
CA VAL A 32 -6.89 26.68 -6.11
C VAL A 32 -6.00 26.63 -7.36
N LEU A 33 -5.99 25.54 -8.12
CA LEU A 33 -5.01 25.35 -9.22
C LEU A 33 -5.25 26.27 -10.42
N ASN A 34 -6.49 26.69 -10.72
CA ASN A 34 -6.72 27.67 -11.78
C ASN A 34 -6.20 29.07 -11.40
N GLU A 35 -6.29 29.43 -10.11
CA GLU A 35 -5.79 30.70 -9.57
C GLU A 35 -4.27 30.69 -9.36
N LEU A 36 -3.66 29.52 -9.12
CA LEU A 36 -2.20 29.40 -8.94
C LEU A 36 -1.42 29.42 -10.27
N LYS A 37 -2.04 29.02 -11.39
CA LYS A 37 -1.39 28.96 -12.71
C LYS A 37 -1.01 30.34 -13.25
N SER A 38 -1.60 31.44 -12.73
CA SER A 38 -1.20 32.81 -13.10
C SER A 38 0.10 33.27 -12.41
N GLU A 39 0.45 32.69 -11.25
CA GLU A 39 1.54 33.18 -10.38
C GLU A 39 2.81 32.31 -10.45
N GLN A 40 2.72 31.04 -10.88
CA GLN A 40 3.84 30.08 -10.87
C GLN A 40 4.22 29.58 -12.26
N THR A 41 4.88 30.42 -13.04
CA THR A 41 5.41 30.10 -14.39
C THR A 41 6.66 29.20 -14.41
N ASN A 42 7.19 28.78 -13.26
CA ASN A 42 8.49 28.06 -13.20
C ASN A 42 8.43 26.62 -12.65
N ILE A 43 7.26 26.11 -12.28
CA ILE A 43 7.13 24.74 -11.76
C ILE A 43 6.15 23.99 -12.64
N SER A 44 6.63 23.47 -13.76
CA SER A 44 5.88 22.53 -14.60
C SER A 44 5.80 21.14 -13.94
N LEU A 45 5.31 21.08 -12.70
CA LEU A 45 4.90 19.83 -12.07
C LEU A 45 3.55 19.45 -12.67
N SER A 46 3.52 18.32 -13.38
CA SER A 46 2.26 17.79 -13.88
C SER A 46 1.30 17.56 -12.71
N GLU A 47 0.00 17.79 -12.90
CA GLU A 47 -1.03 17.58 -11.87
C GLU A 47 -0.97 16.16 -11.27
N GLN A 48 -0.48 15.18 -12.04
CA GLN A 48 -0.26 13.80 -11.59
C GLN A 48 0.90 13.68 -10.60
N THR A 49 2.00 14.41 -10.83
CA THR A 49 3.16 14.45 -9.93
C THR A 49 2.79 15.07 -8.58
N LEU A 50 1.99 16.14 -8.59
CA LEU A 50 1.50 16.78 -7.35
C LEU A 50 0.63 15.82 -6.53
N LEU A 51 -0.32 15.15 -7.16
CA LEU A 51 -1.18 14.18 -6.46
C LEU A 51 -0.36 13.02 -5.89
N ASN A 52 0.61 12.49 -6.64
CA ASN A 52 1.46 11.40 -6.16
C ASN A 52 2.38 11.79 -4.98
N GLN A 53 2.69 13.08 -4.82
CA GLN A 53 3.45 13.60 -3.67
C GLN A 53 2.56 13.88 -2.45
N LEU A 54 1.32 14.32 -2.69
CA LEU A 54 0.39 14.70 -1.62
C LEU A 54 -0.35 13.51 -1.02
N LEU A 55 -0.52 12.43 -1.79
CA LEU A 55 -1.25 11.25 -1.33
C LEU A 55 -0.35 10.38 -0.43
N PRO A 56 -0.79 10.08 0.81
CA PRO A 56 -0.06 9.16 1.68
C PRO A 56 -0.06 7.76 1.05
N LYS A 57 1.10 7.10 1.10
CA LYS A 57 1.25 5.71 0.65
C LYS A 57 0.92 4.75 1.80
N PRO A 58 0.38 3.55 1.51
CA PRO A 58 0.21 2.52 2.51
C PRO A 58 1.52 2.24 3.25
N ASN A 59 1.47 2.14 4.57
CA ASN A 59 2.64 1.91 5.39
C ASN A 59 2.91 0.40 5.55
N SER A 60 3.90 -0.12 4.84
CA SER A 60 4.28 -1.54 4.93
C SER A 60 5.10 -1.88 6.18
N ASP A 61 5.60 -0.89 6.92
CA ASP A 61 6.36 -1.09 8.15
C ASP A 61 5.45 -1.16 9.41
N GLU A 62 4.14 -1.09 9.23
CA GLU A 62 3.17 -1.18 10.31
C GLU A 62 3.17 -2.59 10.94
N PHE A 63 3.11 -2.65 12.26
CA PHE A 63 3.03 -3.91 13.00
C PHE A 63 1.59 -4.39 13.05
N VAL A 64 1.38 -5.63 12.64
CA VAL A 64 0.06 -6.27 12.61
C VAL A 64 0.07 -7.58 13.37
N PHE A 65 -1.06 -7.88 14.00
CA PHE A 65 -1.30 -9.17 14.61
C PHE A 65 -1.84 -10.14 13.56
N PHE A 66 -1.34 -11.36 13.59
CA PHE A 66 -1.84 -12.42 12.72
C PHE A 66 -1.77 -13.76 13.42
N GLN A 67 -2.67 -14.64 13.02
CA GLN A 67 -2.66 -16.04 13.40
C GLN A 67 -2.10 -16.86 12.24
N ASN A 68 -1.15 -17.75 12.54
CA ASN A 68 -0.68 -18.69 11.55
C ASN A 68 -1.75 -19.76 11.26
N GLY A 69 -1.82 -20.21 10.02
CA GLY A 69 -2.75 -21.24 9.58
C GLY A 69 -2.46 -22.61 10.19
N THR A 70 -2.94 -23.66 9.53
CA THR A 70 -2.77 -25.04 10.01
C THR A 70 -1.38 -25.60 9.77
N GLN A 71 -0.58 -24.98 8.89
CA GLN A 71 0.78 -25.43 8.53
C GLN A 71 1.85 -24.59 9.22
N ASP A 72 2.93 -25.23 9.65
CA ASP A 72 4.11 -24.54 10.17
C ASP A 72 4.85 -23.85 9.02
N VAL A 73 5.22 -22.59 9.21
CA VAL A 73 6.03 -21.82 8.26
C VAL A 73 7.42 -21.68 8.85
N ASN A 74 8.38 -22.39 8.28
CA ASN A 74 9.76 -22.36 8.77
C ASN A 74 10.60 -21.35 7.97
N GLY A 75 11.54 -20.72 8.65
CA GLY A 75 12.57 -19.93 7.99
C GLY A 75 12.12 -18.54 7.51
N LEU A 76 11.15 -17.92 8.18
CA LEU A 76 10.73 -16.57 7.82
C LEU A 76 11.84 -15.57 8.13
N LEU A 77 12.30 -14.86 7.10
CA LEU A 77 13.37 -13.88 7.20
C LEU A 77 12.84 -12.50 7.59
N LEU A 78 13.35 -11.96 8.69
CA LEU A 78 13.06 -10.61 9.16
C LEU A 78 14.25 -9.68 8.83
N ASP A 79 14.01 -8.68 8.00
CA ASP A 79 14.97 -7.59 7.80
C ASP A 79 14.87 -6.59 8.96
N SER A 80 15.80 -6.71 9.91
CA SER A 80 15.96 -5.73 10.99
C SER A 80 16.87 -4.58 10.56
N ALA A 81 16.54 -3.37 11.02
CA ALA A 81 17.33 -2.15 10.80
C ALA A 81 18.79 -2.24 11.35
N ARG A 82 19.11 -3.29 12.12
CA ARG A 82 20.44 -3.48 12.73
C ARG A 82 21.38 -4.40 11.93
N ASN A 83 21.12 -4.66 10.64
CA ASN A 83 21.89 -5.61 9.81
C ASN A 83 21.96 -7.03 10.40
N ARG A 84 20.95 -7.40 11.19
CA ARG A 84 20.80 -8.76 11.72
C ARG A 84 19.53 -9.31 11.11
N SER A 85 19.70 -10.12 10.09
CA SER A 85 18.59 -10.90 9.57
C SER A 85 18.26 -11.97 10.60
N GLU A 86 17.06 -11.88 11.16
CA GLU A 86 16.55 -12.88 12.10
C GLU A 86 15.70 -13.88 11.33
N ILE A 87 15.87 -15.16 11.63
CA ILE A 87 15.08 -16.23 11.05
C ILE A 87 14.18 -16.75 12.15
N ILE A 88 12.88 -16.74 11.89
CA ILE A 88 11.88 -17.24 12.82
C ILE A 88 11.04 -18.34 12.18
N ASP A 89 10.60 -19.28 13.00
CA ASP A 89 9.65 -20.32 12.62
C ASP A 89 8.30 -19.98 13.23
N LEU A 90 7.25 -20.04 12.41
CA LEU A 90 5.86 -19.83 12.81
C LEU A 90 5.19 -21.18 12.98
N LYS A 91 4.70 -21.43 14.19
CA LYS A 91 3.97 -22.64 14.53
C LYS A 91 2.50 -22.50 14.18
N SER A 92 1.89 -23.64 13.85
CA SER A 92 0.47 -23.78 13.56
C SER A 92 -0.39 -23.21 14.68
N THR A 93 -1.42 -22.44 14.33
CA THR A 93 -2.43 -21.86 15.24
C THR A 93 -1.93 -20.83 16.27
N GLU A 94 -0.63 -20.57 16.35
CA GLU A 94 -0.06 -19.52 17.20
C GLU A 94 -0.28 -18.12 16.61
N GLN A 95 -0.25 -17.11 17.50
CA GLN A 95 -0.40 -15.70 17.15
C GLN A 95 0.94 -14.97 17.25
N TYR A 96 1.17 -14.08 16.30
CA TYR A 96 2.41 -13.32 16.18
C TYR A 96 2.14 -11.85 15.92
N LEU A 97 3.12 -11.00 16.26
CA LEU A 97 3.12 -9.57 15.99
C LEU A 97 4.37 -9.21 15.19
N MET A 98 4.22 -8.78 13.94
CA MET A 98 5.32 -8.42 13.05
C MET A 98 4.95 -7.32 12.06
N GLN A 99 5.96 -6.75 11.39
CA GLN A 99 5.75 -5.76 10.34
C GLN A 99 5.11 -6.40 9.11
N PHE A 100 4.12 -5.71 8.53
CA PHE A 100 3.36 -6.20 7.38
C PHE A 100 4.25 -6.61 6.20
N LYS A 101 5.33 -5.87 5.92
CA LYS A 101 6.28 -6.17 4.83
C LYS A 101 6.92 -7.56 4.87
N HIS A 102 6.98 -8.21 6.04
CA HIS A 102 7.58 -9.54 6.16
C HIS A 102 6.58 -10.66 5.92
N ILE A 103 5.28 -10.35 5.97
CA ILE A 103 4.21 -11.34 5.96
C ILE A 103 3.27 -11.17 4.77
N ASP A 104 3.48 -10.15 3.93
CA ASP A 104 2.66 -9.81 2.76
C ASP A 104 2.44 -11.01 1.82
N LYS A 105 3.51 -11.74 1.51
CA LYS A 105 3.46 -12.95 0.67
C LYS A 105 2.72 -14.11 1.33
N LEU A 106 2.88 -14.28 2.65
CA LEU A 106 2.17 -15.32 3.39
C LEU A 106 0.66 -15.04 3.42
N LEU A 107 0.29 -13.75 3.49
CA LEU A 107 -1.09 -13.30 3.43
C LEU A 107 -1.68 -13.51 2.02
N GLU A 108 -0.96 -13.16 0.96
CA GLU A 108 -1.38 -13.41 -0.43
C GLU A 108 -1.59 -14.92 -0.69
N GLN A 109 -0.76 -15.78 -0.08
CA GLN A 109 -0.84 -17.23 -0.17
C GLN A 109 -1.89 -17.86 0.77
N HIS A 110 -2.63 -17.05 1.53
CA HIS A 110 -3.65 -17.50 2.50
C HIS A 110 -3.09 -18.48 3.57
N GLN A 111 -1.79 -18.39 3.86
CA GLN A 111 -1.14 -19.22 4.89
C GLN A 111 -1.33 -18.66 6.29
N ILE A 112 -1.60 -17.36 6.39
CA ILE A 112 -1.84 -16.64 7.64
C ILE A 112 -3.15 -15.85 7.56
N GLN A 113 -3.69 -15.49 8.71
CA GLN A 113 -4.89 -14.67 8.83
C GLN A 113 -4.63 -13.49 9.77
N LEU A 114 -4.88 -12.26 9.31
CA LEU A 114 -4.87 -11.07 10.18
C LEU A 114 -6.01 -11.16 11.21
N ILE A 115 -5.75 -10.72 12.45
CA ILE A 115 -6.69 -10.70 13.58
C ILE A 115 -6.90 -9.30 14.13
#